data_AF-A0A354NSU8-F1
#
_entry.id   AF-A0A354NSU8-F1
#
_cell.length_a   1.000
_cell.length_b   1.000
_cell.length_c   1.000
_cell.angle_alpha   90.00
_cell.angle_beta   90.00
_cell.angle_gamma   90.00
#
_symmetry.space_group_name_H-M   'P 1'
#
loop_
_entity.id
_entity.type
_entity.pdbx_description
1 polymer ?
#
loop_
_entity_poly.entity_id
_entity_poly.type
_entity_poly.pdbx_seq_one_letter_code
_entity_poly.pdbx_strand_id
1 'polypeptide(L)'
;MMDAYGQIHGHTPGIVTGKPVELGGSVGRDSATGRGAIYVTTEMAKDMNMDPAGARIVVQGFGQVGSWAARIAAEQGCTVIAVSDVDGGTFNSQGLDVEALVKLKDEGG
;
A
#
# COMPACT_ATOMS: atom_id res chain seq x y z
N MET A 1 18.20 -2.09 -16.35
CA MET A 1 18.46 -3.55 -16.31
C MET A 1 17.88 -4.28 -17.53
N MET A 2 16.57 -4.17 -17.82
CA MET A 2 15.98 -4.77 -19.03
C MET A 2 16.67 -4.33 -20.33
N ASP A 3 16.90 -3.03 -20.50
CA ASP A 3 17.53 -2.47 -21.72
C ASP A 3 18.95 -3.03 -21.94
N ALA A 4 19.82 -2.92 -20.94
CA ALA A 4 21.18 -3.45 -20.99
C ALA A 4 21.24 -4.96 -21.30
N TYR A 5 20.32 -5.76 -20.74
CA TYR A 5 20.23 -7.19 -21.07
C TYR A 5 19.74 -7.41 -22.50
N GLY A 6 18.75 -6.63 -22.95
CA GLY A 6 18.18 -6.71 -24.29
C GLY A 6 19.18 -6.41 -25.40
N GLN A 7 20.17 -5.55 -25.16
CA GLN A 7 21.25 -5.25 -26.11
C GLN A 7 22.13 -6.47 -26.43
N ILE A 8 22.29 -7.41 -25.49
CA ILE A 8 23.17 -8.59 -25.63
C ILE A 8 22.38 -9.81 -26.08
N HIS A 9 21.14 -9.97 -25.58
CA HIS A 9 20.37 -11.21 -25.71
C HIS A 9 19.08 -11.07 -26.51
N GLY A 10 18.81 -9.89 -27.10
CA GLY A 10 17.57 -9.60 -27.81
C GLY A 10 16.41 -9.27 -26.86
N HIS A 11 15.27 -8.86 -27.42
CA HIS A 11 14.13 -8.35 -26.66
C HIS A 11 13.53 -9.40 -25.72
N THR A 12 13.87 -9.32 -24.43
CA THR A 12 13.48 -10.28 -23.39
C THR A 12 12.87 -9.54 -22.19
N PRO A 13 11.61 -9.05 -22.27
CA PRO A 13 11.00 -8.24 -21.21
C PRO A 13 10.78 -8.98 -19.89
N GLY A 14 10.74 -10.32 -19.90
CA GLY A 14 10.51 -11.16 -18.73
C GLY A 14 11.71 -11.29 -17.76
N ILE A 15 12.89 -10.78 -18.13
CA ILE A 15 14.11 -10.93 -17.32
C ILE A 15 14.06 -10.19 -15.96
N VAL A 16 13.23 -9.13 -15.88
CA VAL A 16 13.00 -8.35 -14.65
C VAL A 16 11.52 -8.03 -14.46
N THR A 17 11.07 -7.99 -13.22
CA THR A 17 9.71 -7.57 -12.84
C THR A 17 9.73 -6.18 -12.19
N GLY A 18 8.55 -5.57 -11.96
CA GLY A 18 8.46 -4.21 -11.42
C GLY A 18 8.84 -3.10 -12.40
N LYS A 19 8.79 -3.39 -13.70
CA LYS A 19 8.99 -2.40 -14.76
C LYS A 19 7.83 -1.38 -14.78
N PRO A 20 8.04 -0.16 -15.32
CA PRO A 20 6.95 0.72 -15.72
C PRO A 20 5.95 0.01 -16.62
N VAL A 21 4.68 0.42 -16.57
CA VAL A 21 3.60 -0.21 -17.36
C VAL A 21 3.89 -0.10 -18.86
N GLU A 22 4.44 1.03 -19.28
CA GLU A 22 4.85 1.33 -20.66
C GLU A 22 5.94 0.37 -21.18
N LEU A 23 6.67 -0.29 -20.27
CA LEU A 23 7.74 -1.24 -20.58
C LEU A 23 7.34 -2.70 -20.29
N GLY A 24 6.04 -3.00 -20.26
CA GLY A 24 5.52 -4.34 -19.97
C GLY A 24 5.51 -4.68 -18.48
N GLY A 25 5.36 -3.66 -17.64
CA GLY A 25 5.04 -3.79 -16.22
C GLY A 25 3.61 -4.27 -15.98
N SER A 26 3.33 -4.78 -14.79
CA SER A 26 1.98 -5.20 -14.40
C SER A 26 1.22 -4.05 -13.75
N VAL A 27 0.01 -3.78 -14.23
CA VAL A 27 -0.92 -2.83 -13.61
C VAL A 27 -1.25 -3.28 -12.19
N GLY A 28 -1.25 -2.33 -11.24
CA GLY A 28 -1.58 -2.60 -9.85
C GLY A 28 -0.39 -3.06 -8.99
N ARG A 29 0.81 -3.24 -9.58
CA ARG A 29 2.04 -3.60 -8.85
C ARG A 29 2.30 -2.69 -7.64
N ASP A 30 2.05 -1.39 -7.79
CA ASP A 30 2.27 -0.42 -6.73
C ASP A 30 1.40 -0.69 -5.51
N SER A 31 0.11 -1.00 -5.71
CA SER A 31 -0.80 -1.30 -4.60
C SER A 31 -0.70 -2.74 -4.07
N ALA A 32 -0.02 -3.64 -4.79
CA ALA A 32 -0.17 -5.09 -4.60
C ALA A 32 0.17 -5.56 -3.17
N THR A 33 1.25 -5.06 -2.59
CA THR A 33 1.69 -5.49 -1.25
C THR A 33 0.74 -4.98 -0.16
N GLY A 34 0.38 -3.69 -0.21
CA GLY A 34 -0.58 -3.11 0.74
C GLY A 34 -1.96 -3.76 0.64
N ARG A 35 -2.40 -4.06 -0.60
CA ARG A 35 -3.64 -4.79 -0.87
C ARG A 35 -3.63 -6.18 -0.26
N GLY A 36 -2.54 -6.94 -0.47
CA GLY A 36 -2.38 -8.27 0.11
C GLY A 36 -2.42 -8.24 1.64
N ALA A 37 -1.75 -7.27 2.26
CA ALA A 37 -1.76 -7.11 3.72
C ALA A 37 -3.17 -6.90 4.28
N ILE A 38 -3.96 -6.00 3.66
CA ILE A 38 -5.35 -5.77 4.09
C ILE A 38 -6.22 -6.99 3.80
N TYR A 39 -6.08 -7.66 2.66
CA TYR A 39 -6.87 -8.86 2.35
C TYR A 39 -6.66 -9.96 3.39
N VAL A 40 -5.41 -10.27 3.73
CA VAL A 40 -5.11 -11.27 4.77
C VAL A 40 -5.65 -10.82 6.13
N THR A 41 -5.50 -9.53 6.48
CA THR A 41 -5.99 -8.98 7.76
C THR A 41 -7.51 -9.06 7.85
N THR A 42 -8.23 -8.73 6.79
CA THR A 42 -9.70 -8.77 6.72
C THR A 42 -10.22 -10.20 6.82
N GLU A 43 -9.59 -11.17 6.16
CA GLU A 43 -9.96 -12.59 6.31
C GLU A 43 -9.66 -13.11 7.72
N MET A 44 -8.50 -12.77 8.29
CA MET A 44 -8.16 -13.13 9.67
C MET A 44 -9.16 -12.53 10.68
N ALA A 45 -9.61 -11.29 10.48
CA ALA A 45 -10.62 -10.66 11.32
C ALA A 45 -11.94 -11.44 11.30
N LYS A 46 -12.37 -11.92 10.12
CA LYS A 46 -13.57 -12.78 9.99
C LYS A 46 -13.41 -14.10 10.74
N ASP A 47 -12.24 -14.75 10.62
CA ASP A 47 -11.93 -15.98 11.37
C ASP A 47 -11.98 -15.75 12.90
N MET A 48 -11.69 -14.54 13.35
CA MET A 48 -11.78 -14.11 14.75
C MET A 48 -13.18 -13.60 15.16
N ASN A 49 -14.19 -13.69 14.28
CA ASN A 49 -15.53 -13.13 14.47
C ASN A 49 -15.53 -11.60 14.73
N MET A 50 -14.57 -10.88 14.15
CA MET A 50 -14.50 -9.43 14.16
C MET A 50 -15.03 -8.88 12.83
N ASP A 51 -15.90 -7.87 12.90
CA ASP A 51 -16.32 -7.13 11.70
C ASP A 51 -15.19 -6.20 11.24
N PRO A 52 -14.65 -6.38 10.02
CA PRO A 52 -13.67 -5.45 9.46
C PRO A 52 -14.26 -4.06 9.24
N ALA A 53 -15.56 -3.95 8.93
CA ALA A 53 -16.22 -2.67 8.79
C ALA A 53 -16.31 -1.99 10.16
N GLY A 54 -15.80 -0.75 10.24
CA GLY A 54 -15.70 -0.02 11.50
C GLY A 54 -14.55 -0.47 12.41
N ALA A 55 -13.77 -1.48 12.03
CA ALA A 55 -12.58 -1.87 12.78
C ALA A 55 -11.56 -0.72 12.80
N ARG A 56 -10.91 -0.52 13.95
CA ARG A 56 -9.86 0.49 14.11
C ARG A 56 -8.52 -0.09 13.69
N ILE A 57 -7.83 0.57 12.77
CA ILE A 57 -6.53 0.15 12.25
C ILE A 57 -5.45 1.16 12.61
N VAL A 58 -4.28 0.64 12.97
CA VAL A 58 -3.04 1.39 13.18
C VAL A 58 -2.01 0.88 12.18
N VAL A 59 -1.38 1.80 11.44
CA VAL A 59 -0.36 1.46 10.44
C VAL A 59 1.00 1.97 10.90
N GLN A 60 1.99 1.08 10.99
CA GLN A 60 3.38 1.46 11.27
C GLN A 60 4.18 1.46 9.98
N GLY A 61 4.82 2.59 9.68
CA GLY A 61 5.48 2.88 8.41
C GLY A 61 4.47 3.36 7.36
N PHE A 62 4.61 4.60 6.89
CA PHE A 62 3.70 5.20 5.90
C PHE A 62 4.31 5.28 4.49
N GLY A 63 5.32 4.46 4.20
CA GLY A 63 5.94 4.26 2.88
C GLY A 63 4.99 3.69 1.81
N GLN A 64 5.54 3.13 0.72
CA GLN A 64 4.75 2.56 -0.37
C GLN A 64 3.68 1.59 0.14
N VAL A 65 4.06 0.64 1.00
CA VAL A 65 3.15 -0.43 1.44
C VAL A 65 2.11 0.11 2.42
N GLY A 66 2.54 0.91 3.39
CA GLY A 66 1.67 1.41 4.46
C GLY A 66 0.63 2.42 3.98
N SER A 67 0.99 3.30 3.05
CA SER A 67 0.03 4.25 2.47
C SER A 67 -1.05 3.52 1.67
N TRP A 68 -0.67 2.53 0.85
CA TRP A 68 -1.64 1.68 0.16
C TRP A 68 -2.48 0.83 1.11
N ALA A 69 -1.90 0.29 2.17
CA ALA A 69 -2.64 -0.47 3.18
C ALA A 69 -3.68 0.43 3.88
N ALA A 70 -3.31 1.64 4.29
CA ALA A 70 -4.24 2.59 4.91
C ALA A 70 -5.39 2.98 3.98
N ARG A 71 -5.10 3.26 2.70
CA ARG A 71 -6.11 3.56 1.69
C ARG A 71 -7.10 2.42 1.50
N ILE A 72 -6.59 1.21 1.28
CA ILE A 72 -7.42 0.03 1.01
C ILE A 72 -8.21 -0.38 2.26
N ALA A 73 -7.65 -0.19 3.47
CA ALA A 73 -8.37 -0.35 4.72
C ALA A 73 -9.58 0.61 4.80
N ALA A 74 -9.36 1.89 4.52
CA ALA A 74 -10.42 2.89 4.52
C ALA A 74 -11.50 2.59 3.46
N GLU A 75 -11.10 2.16 2.25
CA GLU A 75 -12.02 1.69 1.19
C GLU A 75 -12.88 0.50 1.64
N GLN A 76 -12.36 -0.36 2.51
CA GLN A 76 -13.09 -1.50 3.09
C GLN A 76 -13.92 -1.13 4.33
N GLY A 77 -14.02 0.15 4.66
CA GLY A 77 -14.80 0.66 5.79
C GLY A 77 -14.10 0.57 7.15
N CYS A 78 -12.82 0.23 7.19
CA CYS A 78 -12.03 0.34 8.42
C CYS A 78 -11.78 1.82 8.76
N THR A 79 -11.60 2.12 10.04
CA THR A 79 -11.19 3.45 10.50
C THR A 79 -9.70 3.44 10.83
N VAL A 80 -8.87 4.06 9.98
CA VAL A 80 -7.44 4.24 10.29
C VAL A 80 -7.30 5.33 11.34
N ILE A 81 -6.89 4.97 12.56
CA ILE A 81 -6.83 5.88 13.71
C ILE A 81 -5.42 6.39 14.01
N ALA A 82 -4.38 5.69 13.57
CA ALA A 82 -3.00 6.12 13.70
C ALA A 82 -2.13 5.66 12.54
N VAL A 83 -1.18 6.51 12.16
CA VAL A 83 -0.08 6.15 11.25
C VAL A 83 1.24 6.65 11.83
N SER A 84 2.35 5.99 11.50
CA SER A 84 3.70 6.49 11.81
C SER A 84 4.66 6.29 10.64
N ASP A 85 5.70 7.10 10.59
CA ASP A 85 6.85 6.98 9.71
C ASP A 85 8.14 7.32 10.50
N VAL A 86 9.28 7.40 9.81
CA VAL A 86 10.60 7.70 10.41
C VAL A 86 10.62 9.02 11.19
N ASP A 87 9.80 9.99 10.81
CA ASP A 87 9.76 11.34 11.42
C ASP A 87 8.78 11.45 12.60
N GLY A 88 7.99 10.42 12.87
CA GLY A 88 7.02 10.41 13.97
C GLY A 88 5.69 9.75 13.62
N GLY A 89 4.64 10.05 14.36
CA GLY A 89 3.32 9.50 14.13
C GLY A 89 2.19 10.43 14.53
N THR A 90 1.04 10.23 13.91
CA THR A 90 -0.19 10.95 14.19
C THR A 90 -1.30 10.00 14.59
N PHE A 91 -2.18 10.45 15.49
CA PHE A 91 -3.29 9.69 16.02
C PHE A 91 -4.53 10.57 16.12
N ASN A 92 -5.65 10.05 15.65
CA ASN A 92 -6.98 10.61 15.87
C ASN A 92 -7.95 9.48 16.22
N SER A 93 -8.53 9.52 17.41
CA SER A 93 -9.49 8.51 17.88
C SER A 93 -10.76 8.44 17.03
N GLN A 94 -11.08 9.51 16.29
CA GLN A 94 -12.21 9.59 15.36
C GLN A 94 -11.86 9.14 13.93
N GLY A 95 -10.59 8.83 13.66
CA GLY A 95 -10.10 8.47 12.33
C GLY A 95 -9.28 9.58 11.67
N LEU A 96 -8.32 9.15 10.86
CA LEU A 96 -7.46 10.02 10.07
C LEU A 96 -8.02 10.14 8.65
N ASP A 97 -7.88 11.33 8.06
CA ASP A 97 -8.10 11.50 6.62
C ASP A 97 -6.91 10.93 5.87
N VAL A 98 -7.06 9.68 5.39
CA VAL A 98 -5.98 8.95 4.74
C VAL A 98 -5.55 9.63 3.43
N GLU A 99 -6.48 10.18 2.65
CA GLU A 99 -6.14 10.85 1.40
C GLU A 99 -5.36 12.15 1.65
N ALA A 100 -5.76 12.92 2.65
CA ALA A 100 -4.98 14.10 3.06
C ALA A 100 -3.57 13.72 3.51
N LEU A 101 -3.41 12.64 4.27
CA LEU A 101 -2.11 12.15 4.72
C LEU A 101 -1.21 11.67 3.58
N VAL A 102 -1.77 10.98 2.58
CA VAL A 102 -0.96 10.57 1.42
C VAL A 102 -0.52 11.76 0.61
N LYS A 103 -1.40 12.74 0.40
CA LYS A 103 -1.05 13.99 -0.29
C LYS A 103 0.09 14.73 0.44
N LEU A 104 -0.02 14.88 1.75
CA LEU A 104 1.01 15.51 2.59
C LEU A 104 2.36 14.80 2.44
N LYS A 105 2.35 13.47 2.44
CA LYS A 105 3.57 12.67 2.26
C LYS A 105 4.18 12.82 0.87
N ASP A 106 3.37 12.91 -0.18
CA ASP A 106 3.85 13.13 -1.54
C ASP A 106 4.46 14.55 -1.71
N GLU A 107 4.09 15.50 -0.85
CA GLU A 107 4.67 16.85 -0.77
C GLU A 107 5.97 16.90 0.06
N GLY A 108 6.36 15.81 0.72
CA GLY A 108 7.66 15.64 1.38
C GLY A 108 7.68 15.87 2.90
N GLY A 109 6.52 15.91 3.56
CA GLY A 109 6.43 15.99 5.02
C GLY A 109 5.11 16.54 5.53
#